data_AF-A0A7S1A116-F1
#
_entry.id   AF-A0A7S1A116-F1
#
_cell.length_a   1.000
_cell.length_b   1.000
_cell.length_c   1.000
_cell.angle_alpha   90.00
_cell.angle_beta   90.00
_cell.angle_gamma   90.00
#
_symmetry.space_group_name_H-M   'P 1'
#
loop_
_entity.id
_entity.type
_entity.pdbx_description
1 polymer ?
#
loop_
_entity_poly.entity_id
_entity_poly.type
_entity_poly.pdbx_seq_one_letter_code
_entity_poly.pdbx_strand_id
1 'polypeptide(L)'
;GPKRANKIRKMFALTKDDDVRKFVVRREISVGKKKYKAPKIQRLVTPERLHRKKRTFNLKISKLKEHRKEKENYEKLCQKRKAEEKARKAAEVSKKKAAKKHE
;
A
#
# COMPACT_ATOMS: atom_id res chain seq x y z
N GLY A 1 21.22 4.59 -29.56
CA GLY A 1 19.86 4.09 -29.84
C GLY A 1 18.89 4.47 -28.74
N PRO A 2 17.57 4.51 -29.02
CA PRO A 2 16.54 4.84 -28.03
C PRO A 2 16.55 3.87 -26.84
N LYS A 3 16.52 4.41 -25.61
CA LYS A 3 16.53 3.64 -24.35
C LYS A 3 15.13 3.40 -23.77
N ARG A 4 14.17 4.27 -24.05
CA ARG A 4 12.81 4.19 -23.50
C ARG A 4 11.92 3.29 -24.36
N ALA A 5 11.10 2.47 -23.74
CA ALA A 5 10.21 1.52 -24.44
C ALA A 5 9.37 2.19 -25.53
N ASN A 6 8.70 3.31 -25.25
CA ASN A 6 7.87 4.01 -26.24
C ASN A 6 8.68 4.61 -27.41
N LYS A 7 9.95 4.98 -27.20
CA LYS A 7 10.81 5.47 -28.29
C LYS A 7 11.26 4.33 -29.19
N ILE A 8 11.54 3.15 -28.62
CA ILE A 8 11.86 1.95 -29.40
C ILE A 8 10.65 1.52 -30.21
N ARG A 9 9.44 1.53 -29.63
CA ARG A 9 8.20 1.22 -30.36
C ARG A 9 8.01 2.13 -31.58
N LYS A 10 8.15 3.45 -31.40
CA LYS A 10 8.04 4.41 -32.51
C LYS A 10 9.08 4.19 -33.60
N MET A 11 10.33 3.85 -33.22
CA MET A 11 11.42 3.66 -34.18
C MET A 11 11.21 2.45 -35.11
N PHE A 12 10.61 1.38 -34.59
CA PHE A 12 10.38 0.13 -35.34
C PHE A 12 8.91 -0.07 -35.73
N ALA A 13 8.08 0.98 -35.64
CA ALA A 13 6.63 0.92 -35.88
C ALA A 13 5.92 -0.23 -35.14
N LEU A 14 6.38 -0.56 -33.93
CA LEU A 14 5.80 -1.64 -33.13
C LEU A 14 4.49 -1.21 -32.49
N THR A 15 3.60 -2.18 -32.34
CA THR A 15 2.38 -2.05 -31.55
C THR A 15 2.69 -2.09 -30.04
N LYS A 16 1.66 -1.91 -29.21
CA LYS A 16 1.82 -1.91 -27.75
C LYS A 16 2.14 -3.31 -27.22
N ASP A 17 1.60 -4.33 -27.88
CA ASP A 17 1.65 -5.73 -27.45
C ASP A 17 2.96 -6.42 -27.83
N ASP A 18 3.69 -5.84 -28.79
CA ASP A 18 5.01 -6.32 -29.19
C ASP A 18 6.06 -6.21 -28.07
N ASP A 19 6.89 -7.25 -27.96
CA ASP A 19 7.99 -7.27 -27.00
C ASP A 19 9.19 -6.45 -27.49
N VAL A 20 9.28 -5.24 -26.93
CA VAL A 20 10.34 -4.26 -27.17
C VAL A 20 11.75 -4.79 -26.84
N ARG A 21 11.90 -5.84 -26.01
CA ARG A 21 13.23 -6.37 -25.61
C ARG A 21 14.02 -6.94 -26.78
N LYS A 22 13.33 -7.45 -27.79
CA LYS A 22 13.95 -8.08 -28.97
C LYS A 22 14.53 -7.05 -29.93
N PHE A 23 13.95 -5.85 -29.99
CA PHE A 23 14.25 -4.81 -30.98
C PHE A 23 15.22 -3.74 -30.48
N VAL A 24 15.98 -4.00 -29.42
CA VAL A 24 16.97 -3.03 -28.92
C VAL A 24 18.21 -3.04 -29.79
N VAL A 25 18.59 -1.86 -30.28
CA VAL A 25 19.85 -1.67 -31.03
C VAL A 25 21.04 -2.04 -30.14
N ARG A 26 21.81 -3.03 -30.59
CA ARG A 26 23.00 -3.53 -29.92
C ARG A 26 24.25 -2.95 -30.57
N ARG A 27 25.22 -2.54 -29.75
CA ARG A 27 26.53 -2.09 -30.20
C ARG A 27 27.54 -3.23 -30.04
N GLU A 28 28.26 -3.54 -31.10
CA GLU A 28 29.44 -4.42 -31.04
C GLU A 28 30.63 -3.67 -30.43
N ILE A 29 31.42 -4.34 -29.58
CA ILE A 29 32.53 -3.73 -28.83
C ILE A 29 33.82 -4.54 -29.02
N SER A 30 34.08 -5.10 -30.20
CA SER A 30 35.21 -6.02 -30.34
C SER A 30 36.57 -5.29 -30.38
N VAL A 31 37.50 -5.82 -29.58
CA VAL A 31 38.93 -6.00 -29.89
C VAL A 31 39.18 -7.50 -29.60
N GLY A 32 38.71 -8.40 -30.48
CA GLY A 32 38.72 -9.85 -30.25
C GLY A 32 37.33 -10.52 -30.41
N LYS A 33 36.89 -11.34 -29.45
CA LYS A 33 35.61 -12.09 -29.53
C LYS A 33 34.39 -11.15 -29.66
N LYS A 34 33.46 -11.46 -30.57
CA LYS A 34 32.23 -10.68 -30.83
C LYS A 34 31.36 -10.58 -29.57
N LYS A 35 31.35 -9.41 -28.93
CA LYS A 35 30.50 -9.08 -27.78
C LYS A 35 29.60 -7.91 -28.13
N TYR A 36 28.32 -8.04 -27.77
CA TYR A 36 27.31 -7.00 -27.98
C TYR A 36 26.84 -6.43 -26.65
N LYS A 37 26.74 -5.09 -26.54
CA LYS A 37 26.04 -4.45 -25.41
C LYS A 37 24.77 -3.76 -25.88
N ALA A 38 23.75 -3.81 -25.04
CA ALA A 38 22.48 -3.12 -25.21
C ALA A 38 22.24 -2.14 -24.05
N PRO A 39 21.55 -1.01 -24.29
CA PRO A 39 21.10 -0.15 -23.20
C PRO A 39 20.00 -0.85 -22.35
N LYS A 40 20.07 -0.71 -21.02
CA LYS A 40 18.96 -1.08 -20.13
C LYS A 40 17.70 -0.31 -20.52
N ILE A 41 16.65 -1.02 -20.93
CA ILE A 41 15.39 -0.43 -21.37
C ILE A 41 14.71 0.26 -20.18
N GLN A 42 14.30 1.51 -20.38
CA GLN A 42 13.53 2.27 -19.40
C GLN A 42 12.04 2.27 -19.72
N ARG A 43 11.22 2.43 -18.67
CA ARG A 43 9.75 2.54 -18.76
C ARG A 43 9.06 1.31 -19.39
N LEU A 44 9.73 0.16 -19.39
CA LEU A 44 9.10 -1.13 -19.70
C LEU A 44 8.21 -1.54 -18.51
N VAL A 45 7.05 -2.14 -18.79
CA VAL A 45 6.24 -2.79 -17.75
C VAL A 45 6.94 -4.11 -17.39
N THR A 46 7.40 -4.24 -16.14
CA THR A 46 8.05 -5.44 -15.62
C THR A 46 7.22 -6.06 -14.49
N PRO A 47 7.34 -7.37 -14.22
CA PRO A 47 6.69 -8.01 -13.08
C PRO A 47 6.99 -7.28 -11.77
N GLU A 48 8.25 -6.87 -11.56
CA GLU A 48 8.65 -6.10 -10.38
C GLU A 48 7.86 -4.78 -10.22
N ARG A 49 7.63 -4.04 -11.31
CA ARG A 49 6.80 -2.83 -11.27
C ARG A 49 5.36 -3.17 -10.86
N LEU A 50 4.80 -4.26 -11.40
CA LEU A 50 3.46 -4.72 -11.04
C LEU A 50 3.38 -5.14 -9.57
N HIS A 51 4.38 -5.85 -9.06
CA HIS A 51 4.48 -6.23 -7.65
C HIS A 51 4.60 -5.02 -6.73
N ARG A 52 5.43 -4.03 -7.06
CA ARG A 52 5.53 -2.77 -6.29
C ARG A 52 4.20 -2.03 -6.25
N LYS A 53 3.46 -1.99 -7.36
CA LYS A 53 2.12 -1.38 -7.42
C LYS A 53 1.09 -2.16 -6.58
N LYS A 54 1.09 -3.49 -6.64
CA LYS A 54 0.24 -4.35 -5.79
C LYS A 54 0.57 -4.16 -4.31
N ARG A 55 1.87 -4.17 -3.95
CA ARG A 55 2.33 -3.97 -2.57
C ARG A 55 1.85 -2.65 -1.99
N THR A 56 2.04 -1.55 -2.71
CA THR A 56 1.60 -0.22 -2.25
C THR A 56 0.09 -0.12 -2.06
N PHE A 57 -0.69 -0.74 -2.95
CA PHE A 57 -2.14 -0.84 -2.80
C PHE A 57 -2.55 -1.67 -1.58
N ASN A 58 -1.97 -2.86 -1.41
CA ASN A 58 -2.26 -3.74 -0.28
C ASN A 58 -1.88 -3.10 1.06
N LEU A 59 -0.76 -2.36 1.11
CA LEU A 59 -0.35 -1.64 2.32
C LEU A 59 -1.38 -0.58 2.72
N LYS A 60 -1.93 0.16 1.75
CA LYS A 60 -3.00 1.14 2.01
C LYS A 60 -4.25 0.47 2.56
N ILE A 61 -4.64 -0.67 1.99
CA ILE A 61 -5.79 -1.44 2.47
C ILE A 61 -5.55 -1.97 3.89
N SER A 62 -4.37 -2.52 4.18
CA SER A 62 -4.02 -3.02 5.53
C SER A 62 -4.15 -1.91 6.57
N LYS A 63 -3.54 -0.75 6.30
CA LYS A 63 -3.61 0.42 7.19
C LYS A 63 -5.04 0.89 7.43
N LEU A 64 -5.87 0.93 6.38
CA LEU A 64 -7.29 1.30 6.53
C LEU A 64 -8.06 0.28 7.39
N LYS A 65 -7.78 -1.01 7.24
CA LYS A 65 -8.40 -2.07 8.04
C LYS A 65 -7.96 -1.99 9.51
N GLU A 66 -6.68 -1.77 9.76
CA GLU A 66 -6.12 -1.59 11.10
C GLU A 66 -6.76 -0.37 11.79
N HIS A 67 -6.76 0.80 11.13
CA HIS A 67 -7.37 2.01 11.68
C HIS A 67 -8.87 1.85 11.98
N ARG A 68 -9.63 1.13 11.12
CA ARG A 68 -11.04 0.83 11.39
C ARG A 68 -11.22 -0.03 12.65
N LYS A 69 -10.39 -1.06 12.82
CA LYS A 69 -10.41 -1.92 14.00
C LYS A 69 -10.03 -1.16 15.27
N GLU A 70 -9.00 -0.33 15.21
CA GLU A 70 -8.57 0.51 16.33
C GLU A 70 -9.68 1.47 16.76
N LYS A 71 -10.35 2.12 15.80
CA LYS A 71 -11.51 2.97 16.07
C LYS A 71 -12.63 2.21 16.76
N GLU A 72 -13.00 1.03 16.24
CA GLU A 72 -14.05 0.19 16.84
C GLU A 72 -13.69 -0.23 18.27
N ASN A 73 -12.45 -0.63 18.51
CA ASN A 73 -11.96 -1.01 19.84
C ASN A 73 -12.00 0.18 20.82
N TYR A 74 -11.60 1.36 20.35
CA TYR A 74 -11.66 2.58 21.16
C TYR A 74 -13.10 2.97 21.50
N GLU A 75 -14.02 2.89 20.54
CA GLU A 75 -15.45 3.15 20.76
C GLU A 75 -16.04 2.20 21.81
N LYS A 76 -15.73 0.90 21.73
CA LYS A 76 -16.14 -0.10 22.74
C LYS A 76 -15.58 0.24 24.13
N LEU A 77 -14.30 0.62 24.22
CA LEU A 77 -13.69 1.02 25.49
C LEU A 77 -14.36 2.26 26.09
N CYS A 78 -14.65 3.26 25.27
CA CYS A 78 -15.37 4.46 25.70
C CYS A 78 -16.78 4.13 26.22
N GLN A 79 -17.52 3.25 25.54
CA GLN A 79 -18.84 2.82 26.00
C GLN A 79 -18.75 2.09 27.35
N LYS A 80 -17.80 1.17 27.51
CA LYS A 80 -17.57 0.46 28.77
C LYS A 80 -17.29 1.43 29.93
N ARG A 81 -16.37 2.37 29.74
CA ARG A 81 -16.02 3.38 30.76
C ARG A 81 -17.21 4.27 31.14
N LYS A 82 -18.04 4.68 30.16
CA LYS A 82 -19.27 5.45 30.43
C LYS A 82 -20.27 4.64 31.26
N ALA A 83 -20.43 3.36 30.96
CA ALA A 83 -21.31 2.47 31.72
C ALA A 83 -20.84 2.27 33.16
N GLU A 84 -19.54 2.03 33.35
CA GLU A 84 -18.90 1.92 34.68
C GLU A 84 -19.07 3.20 35.50
N GLU A 85 -18.84 4.37 34.89
CA GLU A 85 -19.03 5.66 35.57
C GLU A 85 -20.49 5.89 35.97
N LYS A 86 -21.44 5.56 35.09
CA LYS A 86 -22.87 5.65 35.38
C LYS A 86 -23.26 4.73 36.53
N ALA A 87 -22.76 3.49 36.56
CA ALA A 87 -22.99 2.54 37.64
C ALA A 87 -22.40 3.05 38.97
N ARG A 88 -21.17 3.60 38.95
CA ARG A 88 -20.53 4.20 40.13
C ARG A 88 -21.36 5.35 40.70
N LYS A 89 -21.79 6.29 39.84
CA LYS A 89 -22.64 7.43 40.24
C LYS A 89 -23.98 6.95 40.82
N ALA A 90 -24.62 5.96 40.20
CA ALA A 90 -25.87 5.39 40.70
C ALA A 90 -25.71 4.73 42.09
N ALA A 91 -24.61 4.00 42.30
CA ALA A 91 -24.30 3.40 43.60
C ALA A 91 -24.05 4.46 44.69
N GLU A 92 -23.34 5.54 44.37
CA GLU A 92 -23.10 6.65 45.30
C GLU A 92 -24.41 7.36 45.70
N VAL A 93 -25.28 7.64 44.73
CA VAL A 93 -26.60 8.23 44.98
C VAL A 93 -27.46 7.31 45.83
N SER A 94 -27.45 6.00 45.57
CA SER A 94 -28.18 5.01 46.37
C SER A 94 -27.71 4.99 47.83
N LYS A 95 -26.38 4.99 48.06
CA LYS A 95 -25.79 5.09 49.42
C LYS A 95 -26.23 6.37 50.15
N LYS A 96 -26.17 7.52 49.49
CA LYS A 96 -26.62 8.81 50.05
C LYS A 96 -28.10 8.79 50.44
N LYS A 97 -28.96 8.20 49.60
CA LYS A 97 -30.39 8.05 49.91
C LYS A 97 -30.64 7.12 51.09
N ALA A 98 -29.90 6.02 51.20
CA ALA A 98 -30.02 5.09 52.31
C ALA A 98 -29.61 5.74 53.64
N ALA A 99 -28.52 6.50 53.65
CA ALA A 99 -28.06 7.24 54.83
C ALA A 99 -29.11 8.26 55.32
N LYS A 100 -29.71 9.03 54.40
CA LYS A 100 -30.76 10.02 54.71
C LYS A 100 -32.08 9.40 55.20
N LYS A 101 -32.28 8.09 55.03
CA LYS A 101 -33.50 7.38 55.46
C LYS A 101 -33.38 6.86 56.90
N HIS A 102 -32.17 6.83 57.44
CA HIS A 102 -31.86 6.36 58.80
C HIS A 102 -31.63 7.51 59.80
N GLU A 103 -31.82 8.75 59.34
CA GLU A 103 -31.78 10.00 60.10
C GLU A 103 -33.21 10.55 60.21
#